data_AF-A0A955YEP4-F1
#
_entry.id   AF-A0A955YEP4-F1
#
_cell.length_a   1.000
_cell.length_b   1.000
_cell.length_c   1.000
_cell.angle_alpha   90.00
_cell.angle_beta   90.00
_cell.angle_gamma   90.00
#
_symmetry.space_group_name_H-M   'P 1'
#
loop_
_entity.id
_entity.type
_entity.pdbx_description
1 polymer ?
#
loop_
_entity_poly.entity_id
_entity_poly.type
_entity_poly.pdbx_seq_one_letter_code
_entity_poly.pdbx_strand_id
1 'polypeptide(L)'
;MIRFLDVRAGQRLALHATALTMATLLGCADAHVVPLGEFEAPTCSDGRWDVAAALAPGLGADFVAVHAVIYDSGDGVMSQRGTRCLGVADAAACEQAIDDALAGDGPLLVLRRGTVVTVHYEESLVDELGPIDSVDEALLAAVVRGYLPPRCDESGDGGVLVEGGYQVVVTGDIACRPSGPGSQQRETLYRHRVDVSATGEVTELSRERDSTSYCEDFCSCREVGG
;
A
#
# COMPACT_ATOMS: atom_id res chain seq x y z
N MET A 1 15.26 38.66 -42.24
CA MET A 1 15.28 37.81 -43.45
C MET A 1 14.54 36.54 -43.09
N ILE A 2 13.28 36.45 -43.52
CA ILE A 2 12.31 35.44 -43.08
C ILE A 2 12.20 34.39 -44.19
N ARG A 3 12.34 33.10 -43.85
CA ARG A 3 11.99 31.99 -44.75
C ARG A 3 10.97 31.09 -44.06
N PHE A 4 9.74 31.18 -44.54
CA PHE A 4 8.69 30.20 -44.36
C PHE A 4 9.00 28.98 -45.23
N LEU A 5 8.88 27.78 -44.68
CA LEU A 5 8.69 26.56 -45.46
C LEU A 5 7.36 25.95 -45.07
N ASP A 6 6.42 26.13 -45.99
CA ASP A 6 5.12 25.49 -46.08
C ASP A 6 5.33 24.14 -46.81
N VAL A 7 4.94 23.04 -46.19
CA VAL A 7 4.82 21.73 -46.85
C VAL A 7 3.48 21.12 -46.45
N ARG A 8 2.46 21.41 -47.25
CA ARG A 8 1.24 20.61 -47.38
C ARG A 8 1.39 19.63 -48.53
N ALA A 9 1.15 18.35 -48.26
CA ALA A 9 0.63 17.28 -49.14
C ALA A 9 1.15 15.97 -48.56
N GLY A 10 0.36 14.98 -48.13
CA GLY A 10 -0.94 14.53 -48.62
C GLY A 10 -0.82 13.02 -48.82
N GLN A 11 -1.83 12.25 -48.39
CA GLN A 11 -2.23 10.88 -48.80
C GLN A 11 -2.93 10.21 -47.60
N ARG A 12 -4.28 10.15 -47.60
CA ARG A 12 -5.16 9.14 -48.23
C ARG A 12 -5.06 7.75 -47.58
N LEU A 13 -6.03 7.49 -46.71
CA LEU A 13 -6.86 6.28 -46.64
C LEU A 13 -6.18 4.95 -46.99
N ALA A 14 -5.93 4.16 -45.96
CA ALA A 14 -6.13 2.71 -46.03
C ALA A 14 -6.96 2.29 -44.80
N LEU A 15 -8.29 2.33 -44.95
CA LEU A 15 -9.19 1.51 -44.15
C LEU A 15 -8.83 0.05 -44.46
N HIS A 16 -8.15 -0.63 -43.55
CA HIS A 16 -8.15 -2.09 -43.50
C HIS A 16 -9.06 -2.50 -42.35
N ALA A 17 -10.35 -2.64 -42.68
CA ALA A 17 -11.31 -3.34 -41.87
C ALA A 17 -11.00 -4.84 -41.99
N THR A 18 -10.13 -5.34 -41.10
CA THR A 18 -10.00 -6.79 -40.88
C THR A 18 -10.84 -7.13 -39.66
N ALA A 19 -12.11 -7.46 -39.92
CA ALA A 19 -12.99 -8.07 -38.95
C ALA A 19 -12.47 -9.48 -38.66
N LEU A 20 -11.67 -9.63 -37.59
CA LEU A 20 -11.38 -10.92 -36.97
C LEU A 20 -12.36 -11.10 -35.82
N THR A 21 -13.45 -11.79 -36.15
CA THR A 21 -14.41 -12.34 -35.20
C THR A 21 -13.74 -13.53 -34.48
N MET A 22 -12.90 -13.23 -33.50
CA MET A 22 -12.46 -14.22 -32.52
C MET A 22 -13.60 -14.39 -31.51
N ALA A 23 -14.43 -15.40 -31.75
CA ALA A 23 -15.29 -15.95 -30.72
C ALA A 23 -14.41 -16.57 -29.62
N THR A 24 -14.04 -15.77 -28.62
CA THR A 24 -13.48 -16.32 -27.39
C THR A 24 -14.61 -17.00 -26.64
N LEU A 25 -14.53 -18.32 -26.65
CA LEU A 25 -15.28 -19.19 -25.75
C LEU A 25 -15.12 -18.63 -24.34
N LEU A 26 -16.24 -18.17 -23.78
CA LEU A 26 -16.48 -17.99 -22.35
C LEU A 26 -16.36 -19.36 -21.68
N GLY A 27 -15.14 -19.89 -21.61
CA GLY A 27 -14.79 -20.76 -20.51
C GLY A 27 -14.88 -19.88 -19.27
N CYS A 28 -15.78 -20.22 -18.35
CA CYS A 28 -15.60 -19.85 -16.96
C CYS A 28 -14.23 -20.39 -16.58
N ALA A 29 -13.19 -19.57 -16.77
CA ALA A 29 -11.91 -19.81 -16.14
C ALA A 29 -12.28 -19.90 -14.67
N ASP A 30 -12.21 -21.11 -14.12
CA ASP A 30 -12.21 -21.33 -12.68
C ASP A 30 -11.27 -20.25 -12.16
N ALA A 31 -11.84 -19.25 -11.49
CA ALA A 31 -11.03 -18.25 -10.82
C ALA A 31 -10.08 -19.08 -9.97
N HIS A 32 -8.79 -19.07 -10.31
CA HIS A 32 -7.79 -19.82 -9.58
C HIS A 32 -7.76 -19.22 -8.18
N VAL A 33 -8.63 -19.75 -7.31
CA VAL A 33 -8.67 -19.40 -5.91
C VAL A 33 -7.41 -20.05 -5.36
N VAL A 34 -6.34 -19.26 -5.28
CA VAL A 34 -5.12 -19.66 -4.58
C VAL A 34 -5.55 -20.05 -3.17
N PRO A 35 -5.30 -21.30 -2.73
CA PRO A 35 -5.64 -21.73 -1.39
C PRO A 35 -4.96 -20.78 -0.38
N LEU A 36 -5.71 -20.28 0.60
CA LEU A 36 -5.21 -19.34 1.63
C LEU A 36 -4.01 -19.87 2.43
N GLY A 37 -3.71 -21.17 2.37
CA GLY A 37 -2.54 -21.78 3.01
C GLY A 37 -1.21 -21.59 2.26
N GLU A 38 -1.21 -20.93 1.10
CA GLU A 38 -0.01 -20.67 0.28
C GLU A 38 0.54 -19.25 0.45
N PHE A 39 -0.11 -18.41 1.25
CA PHE A 39 0.32 -17.05 1.51
C PHE A 39 1.47 -17.07 2.52
N GLU A 40 2.59 -16.49 2.12
CA GLU A 40 3.70 -16.17 3.01
C GLU A 40 3.25 -15.07 3.98
N ALA A 41 3.53 -15.30 5.26
CA ALA A 41 3.18 -14.36 6.32
C ALA A 41 4.08 -13.12 6.25
N PRO A 42 3.57 -11.94 6.64
CA PRO A 42 4.39 -10.74 6.73
C PRO A 42 5.53 -10.89 7.76
N THR A 43 6.56 -10.05 7.63
CA THR A 43 7.62 -9.98 8.64
C THR A 43 7.08 -9.43 9.95
N CYS A 44 7.07 -10.24 11.00
CA CYS A 44 6.47 -9.88 12.29
C CYS A 44 7.50 -9.83 13.42
N SER A 45 7.35 -8.85 14.30
CA SER A 45 8.13 -8.69 15.54
C SER A 45 7.19 -8.33 16.68
N ASP A 46 7.29 -9.07 17.79
CA ASP A 46 6.42 -8.89 18.97
C ASP A 46 4.91 -8.88 18.65
N GLY A 47 4.49 -9.69 17.68
CA GLY A 47 3.09 -9.79 17.24
C GLY A 47 2.60 -8.59 16.41
N ARG A 48 3.50 -7.73 15.93
CA ARG A 48 3.20 -6.58 15.06
C ARG A 48 3.97 -6.69 13.76
N TRP A 49 3.41 -6.13 12.70
CA TRP A 49 4.07 -6.10 11.40
C TRP A 49 5.30 -5.18 11.46
N ASP A 50 6.47 -5.74 11.19
CA ASP A 50 7.78 -5.08 11.26
C ASP A 50 8.32 -4.79 9.86
N VAL A 51 7.55 -4.03 9.08
CA VAL A 51 7.87 -3.67 7.70
C VAL A 51 9.22 -2.96 7.57
N ALA A 52 9.65 -2.14 8.54
CA ALA A 52 10.94 -1.47 8.45
C ALA A 52 12.11 -2.47 8.52
N ALA A 53 11.95 -3.60 9.22
CA ALA A 53 12.94 -4.66 9.21
C ALA A 53 13.03 -5.36 7.85
N ALA A 54 11.90 -5.52 7.15
CA ALA A 54 11.83 -6.09 5.81
C ALA A 54 12.45 -5.16 4.74
N LEU A 55 12.19 -3.85 4.80
CA LEU A 55 12.68 -2.88 3.82
C LEU A 55 14.15 -2.51 3.97
N ALA A 56 14.68 -2.48 5.21
CA ALA A 56 16.00 -1.93 5.49
C ALA A 56 17.16 -2.51 4.64
N PRO A 57 17.23 -3.82 4.36
CA PRO A 57 18.29 -4.38 3.52
C PRO A 57 18.29 -3.84 2.08
N GLY A 58 17.12 -3.59 1.50
CA GLY A 58 16.97 -3.11 0.11
C GLY A 58 17.23 -1.61 -0.04
N LEU A 59 16.84 -0.81 0.95
CA LEU A 59 16.91 0.65 0.87
C LEU A 59 18.28 1.25 1.16
N GLY A 60 19.21 0.50 1.76
CA GLY A 60 20.55 1.01 2.10
C GLY A 60 20.51 2.23 3.03
N ALA A 61 19.49 2.33 3.89
CA ALA A 61 19.30 3.41 4.84
C ALA A 61 19.82 3.02 6.24
N ASP A 62 20.40 3.99 6.94
CA ASP A 62 20.89 3.83 8.32
C ASP A 62 19.74 3.84 9.35
N PHE A 63 18.63 4.48 8.98
CA PHE A 63 17.38 4.50 9.72
C PHE A 63 16.21 4.50 8.75
N VAL A 64 15.18 3.72 9.09
CA VAL A 64 13.92 3.60 8.38
C VAL A 64 12.81 3.72 9.40
N ALA A 65 11.82 4.57 9.16
CA ALA A 65 10.56 4.57 9.89
C ALA A 65 9.41 4.54 8.90
N VAL A 66 8.44 3.68 9.16
CA VAL A 66 7.20 3.59 8.38
C VAL A 66 6.07 4.13 9.24
N HIS A 67 5.37 5.11 8.71
CA HIS A 67 4.17 5.68 9.32
C HIS A 67 2.95 5.07 8.66
N ALA A 68 1.90 4.86 9.43
CA ALA A 68 0.60 4.50 8.88
C ALA A 68 -0.49 5.05 9.79
N VAL A 69 -1.63 5.37 9.18
CA VAL A 69 -2.85 5.64 9.94
C VAL A 69 -3.45 4.30 10.34
N ILE A 70 -3.44 4.01 11.64
CA ILE A 70 -4.06 2.80 12.19
C ILE A 70 -5.35 3.23 12.86
N TYR A 71 -6.46 2.57 12.50
CA TYR A 71 -7.81 2.99 12.86
C TYR A 71 -8.05 3.20 14.37
N ASP A 72 -7.37 2.41 15.21
CA ASP A 72 -7.53 2.42 16.67
C ASP A 72 -6.47 3.25 17.41
N SER A 73 -5.25 3.34 16.89
CA SER A 73 -4.14 4.07 17.53
C SER A 73 -3.87 5.46 16.95
N GLY A 74 -4.55 5.84 15.87
CA GLY A 74 -4.33 7.11 15.18
C GLY A 74 -3.15 7.07 14.20
N ASP A 75 -2.73 8.25 13.75
CA ASP A 75 -1.56 8.43 12.90
C ASP A 75 -0.28 8.28 13.73
N GLY A 76 0.65 7.44 13.29
CA GLY A 76 1.87 7.18 14.05
C GLY A 76 2.88 6.26 13.37
N VAL A 77 4.08 6.20 13.95
CA VAL A 77 5.13 5.27 13.52
C VAL A 77 4.71 3.84 13.84
N MET A 78 4.49 3.05 12.79
CA MET A 78 4.07 1.66 12.87
C MET A 78 5.26 0.73 13.11
N SER A 79 6.36 0.95 12.39
CA SER A 79 7.59 0.17 12.50
C SER A 79 8.80 1.08 12.23
N GLN A 80 9.92 0.80 12.88
CA GLN A 80 11.17 1.52 12.68
C GLN A 80 12.38 0.60 12.88
N ARG A 81 13.45 0.87 12.14
CA ARG A 81 14.69 0.10 12.17
C ARG A 81 15.90 1.02 12.04
N GLY A 82 17.01 0.63 12.68
CA GLY A 82 18.28 1.34 12.60
C GLY A 82 18.51 2.33 13.74
N THR A 83 19.49 3.22 13.58
CA THR A 83 19.80 4.26 14.59
C THR A 83 19.66 5.61 13.95
N ARG A 84 18.78 6.46 14.49
CA ARG A 84 18.38 7.75 13.92
C ARG A 84 19.55 8.61 13.44
N CYS A 85 20.51 8.93 14.32
CA CYS A 85 21.60 9.87 14.01
C CYS A 85 23.01 9.35 14.35
N LEU A 86 23.21 8.03 14.33
CA LEU A 86 24.54 7.43 14.53
C LEU A 86 25.53 7.88 13.45
N GLY A 87 26.68 8.39 13.90
CA GLY A 87 27.80 8.77 13.02
C GLY A 87 27.66 10.15 12.36
N VAL A 88 26.59 10.90 12.66
CA VAL A 88 26.36 12.25 12.13
C VAL A 88 27.10 13.28 12.99
N ALA A 89 27.78 14.24 12.37
CA ALA A 89 28.58 15.26 13.07
C ALA A 89 27.72 16.19 13.93
N ASP A 90 26.51 16.53 13.46
CA ASP A 90 25.52 17.30 14.21
C ASP A 90 24.29 16.42 14.50
N ALA A 91 24.38 15.63 15.56
CA ALA A 91 23.31 14.72 15.95
C ALA A 91 22.02 15.46 16.31
N ALA A 92 22.11 16.65 16.93
CA ALA A 92 20.92 17.41 17.33
C ALA A 92 20.13 17.91 16.11
N ALA A 93 20.81 18.44 15.10
CA ALA A 93 20.14 18.83 13.85
C ALA A 93 19.52 17.64 13.11
N CYS A 94 20.18 16.48 13.12
CA CYS A 94 19.64 15.25 12.53
C CYS A 94 18.40 14.75 13.28
N GLU A 95 18.41 14.73 14.62
CA GLU A 95 17.26 14.29 15.41
C GLU A 95 16.06 15.21 15.16
N GLN A 96 16.29 16.52 15.13
CA GLN A 96 15.25 17.50 14.79
C GLN A 96 14.68 17.27 13.39
N ALA A 97 15.51 16.99 12.39
CA ALA A 97 15.03 16.73 11.02
C ALA A 97 14.16 15.47 10.93
N ILE A 98 14.46 14.43 11.70
CA ILE A 98 13.62 13.22 11.77
C ILE A 98 12.33 13.51 12.54
N ASP A 99 12.40 14.24 13.66
CA ASP A 99 11.20 14.62 14.41
C ASP A 99 10.27 15.51 13.57
N ASP A 100 10.81 16.49 12.84
CA ASP A 100 10.05 17.34 11.92
C ASP A 100 9.42 16.52 10.78
N ALA A 101 10.14 15.51 10.27
CA ALA A 101 9.62 14.59 9.28
C ALA A 101 8.45 13.78 9.84
N LEU A 102 8.57 13.24 11.05
CA LEU A 102 7.55 12.39 11.69
C LEU A 102 6.37 13.17 12.29
N ALA A 103 6.53 14.46 12.57
CA ALA A 103 5.47 15.31 13.10
C ALA A 103 4.49 15.80 12.03
N GLY A 104 4.80 15.62 10.75
CA GLY A 104 3.90 15.95 9.65
C GLY A 104 2.74 14.97 9.53
N ASP A 105 1.60 15.45 9.01
CA ASP A 105 0.49 14.57 8.64
C ASP A 105 0.91 13.68 7.45
N GLY A 106 0.97 12.37 7.65
CA GLY A 106 0.99 11.38 6.57
C GLY A 106 2.28 11.11 5.76
N PRO A 107 3.52 11.27 6.26
CA PRO A 107 4.68 10.69 5.57
C PRO A 107 4.66 9.17 5.70
N LEU A 108 4.61 8.39 4.62
CA LEU A 108 4.56 6.92 4.73
C LEU A 108 5.91 6.31 5.09
N LEU A 109 7.00 6.91 4.63
CA LEU A 109 8.35 6.39 4.84
C LEU A 109 9.33 7.54 5.07
N VAL A 110 10.06 7.45 6.18
CA VAL A 110 11.18 8.34 6.51
C VAL A 110 12.46 7.54 6.47
N LEU A 111 13.40 7.98 5.64
CA LEU A 111 14.71 7.34 5.48
C LEU A 111 15.81 8.28 5.89
N ARG A 112 16.87 7.73 6.49
CA ARG A 112 18.12 8.44 6.72
C ARG A 112 19.26 7.71 6.03
N ARG A 113 20.01 8.44 5.19
CA ARG A 113 21.23 7.97 4.53
C ARG A 113 22.37 8.94 4.80
N GLY A 114 23.33 8.55 5.63
CA GLY A 114 24.41 9.43 6.06
C GLY A 114 23.87 10.62 6.85
N THR A 115 23.81 11.80 6.24
CA THR A 115 23.27 13.03 6.86
C THR A 115 21.97 13.52 6.22
N VAL A 116 21.45 12.78 5.24
CA VAL A 116 20.25 13.18 4.48
C VAL A 116 19.05 12.42 5.06
N VAL A 117 18.02 13.17 5.43
CA VAL A 117 16.69 12.64 5.77
C VAL A 117 15.78 12.85 4.56
N THR A 118 15.17 11.78 4.04
CA THR A 118 14.17 11.85 2.98
C THR A 118 12.83 11.38 3.50
N VAL A 119 11.77 11.99 2.96
CA VAL A 119 10.39 11.72 3.32
C VAL A 119 9.65 11.32 2.05
N HIS A 120 8.99 10.19 2.09
CA HIS A 120 8.22 9.65 0.98
C HIS A 120 6.74 9.56 1.35
N TYR A 121 5.90 9.94 0.40
CA TYR A 121 4.45 9.91 0.47
C TYR A 121 3.94 8.83 -0.50
N GLU A 122 2.62 8.70 -0.68
CA GLU A 122 2.03 7.60 -1.45
C GLU A 122 2.65 7.43 -2.85
N GLU A 123 2.75 8.52 -3.60
CA GLU A 123 3.25 8.50 -4.97
C GLU A 123 4.77 8.27 -5.06
N SER A 124 5.54 8.80 -4.12
CA SER A 124 7.01 8.70 -4.14
C SER A 124 7.56 7.47 -3.41
N LEU A 125 6.71 6.73 -2.71
CA LEU A 125 7.11 5.49 -2.05
C LEU A 125 7.44 4.40 -3.08
N VAL A 126 6.58 4.20 -4.07
CA VAL A 126 6.79 3.15 -5.08
C VAL A 126 8.07 3.40 -5.88
N ASP A 127 8.35 4.65 -6.23
CA ASP A 127 9.60 5.03 -6.89
C ASP A 127 10.83 4.72 -6.02
N GLU A 128 10.71 4.87 -4.71
CA GLU A 128 11.79 4.62 -3.74
C GLU A 128 12.03 3.12 -3.49
N LEU A 129 10.94 2.34 -3.42
CA LEU A 129 11.03 0.87 -3.31
C LEU A 129 11.60 0.26 -4.59
N GLY A 130 11.30 0.86 -5.75
CA GLY A 130 11.61 0.26 -7.04
C GLY A 130 10.64 -0.88 -7.36
N PRO A 131 11.06 -1.90 -8.13
CA PRO A 131 10.22 -3.05 -8.41
C PRO A 131 9.86 -3.80 -7.12
N ILE A 132 8.56 -4.02 -6.89
CA ILE A 132 8.07 -4.78 -5.75
C ILE A 132 8.56 -6.22 -5.85
N ASP A 133 9.41 -6.63 -4.93
CA ASP A 133 10.09 -7.94 -4.99
C ASP A 133 9.89 -8.79 -3.73
N SER A 134 9.11 -8.30 -2.75
CA SER A 134 8.76 -9.04 -1.54
C SER A 134 7.30 -8.89 -1.12
N VAL A 135 6.83 -9.80 -0.26
CA VAL A 135 5.48 -9.74 0.32
C VAL A 135 5.28 -8.49 1.19
N ASP A 136 6.28 -8.10 1.99
CA ASP A 136 6.20 -6.91 2.84
C ASP A 136 6.10 -5.62 2.00
N GLU A 137 6.82 -5.52 0.89
CA GLU A 137 6.68 -4.40 -0.04
C GLU A 137 5.29 -4.37 -0.71
N ALA A 138 4.76 -5.53 -1.11
CA ALA A 138 3.43 -5.63 -1.68
C ALA A 138 2.33 -5.24 -0.68
N LEU A 139 2.44 -5.69 0.57
CA LEU A 139 1.54 -5.32 1.66
C LEU A 139 1.65 -3.82 1.97
N LEU A 140 2.85 -3.25 1.95
CA LEU A 140 3.04 -1.82 2.11
C LEU A 140 2.38 -1.02 0.98
N ALA A 141 2.55 -1.44 -0.27
CA ALA A 141 1.87 -0.82 -1.41
C ALA A 141 0.34 -0.85 -1.24
N ALA A 142 -0.23 -1.93 -0.70
CA ALA A 142 -1.65 -1.99 -0.36
C ALA A 142 -2.00 -1.00 0.77
N VAL A 143 -1.24 -0.96 1.86
CA VAL A 143 -1.51 -0.03 2.99
C VAL A 143 -1.49 1.42 2.53
N VAL A 144 -0.56 1.78 1.65
CA VAL A 144 -0.48 3.10 1.00
C VAL A 144 -1.73 3.46 0.21
N ARG A 145 -2.53 2.49 -0.23
CA ARG A 145 -3.81 2.72 -0.90
C ARG A 145 -5.01 2.76 0.04
N GLY A 146 -4.76 2.82 1.34
CA GLY A 146 -5.80 2.93 2.37
C GLY A 146 -6.27 1.61 2.96
N TYR A 147 -5.61 0.48 2.64
CA TYR A 147 -5.83 -0.77 3.36
C TYR A 147 -5.17 -0.73 4.74
N LEU A 148 -5.66 -1.54 5.68
CA LEU A 148 -5.08 -1.64 7.01
C LEU A 148 -3.83 -2.53 7.00
N PRO A 149 -2.86 -2.24 7.88
CA PRO A 149 -1.73 -3.14 8.12
C PRO A 149 -2.18 -4.57 8.42
N PRO A 150 -1.48 -5.59 7.89
CA PRO A 150 -1.79 -6.99 8.15
C PRO A 150 -1.60 -7.31 9.64
N ARG A 151 -2.39 -8.26 10.13
CA ARG A 151 -2.30 -8.76 11.50
C ARG A 151 -1.35 -9.96 11.55
N CYS A 152 -0.39 -9.91 12.46
CA CYS A 152 0.63 -10.96 12.60
C CYS A 152 0.15 -12.24 13.30
N ASP A 153 -1.00 -12.18 13.96
CA ASP A 153 -1.61 -13.29 14.68
C ASP A 153 -2.79 -13.93 13.93
N GLU A 154 -3.23 -13.34 12.81
CA GLU A 154 -4.31 -13.87 12.00
C GLU A 154 -3.79 -14.76 10.87
N SER A 155 -4.26 -16.01 10.86
CA SER A 155 -4.01 -16.91 9.73
C SER A 155 -4.77 -16.41 8.50
N GLY A 156 -4.05 -15.94 7.49
CA GLY A 156 -4.62 -15.58 6.18
C GLY A 156 -4.23 -14.21 5.67
N ASP A 157 -3.71 -13.33 6.52
CA ASP A 157 -3.05 -12.10 6.08
C ASP A 157 -1.63 -12.42 5.60
N GLY A 158 -1.23 -11.84 4.47
CA GLY A 158 0.04 -12.16 3.82
C GLY A 158 -0.01 -12.02 2.31
N GLY A 159 0.97 -12.61 1.63
CA GLY A 159 1.12 -12.50 0.19
C GLY A 159 1.59 -13.77 -0.49
N VAL A 160 1.30 -13.89 -1.78
CA VAL A 160 1.82 -14.96 -2.63
C VAL A 160 2.31 -14.35 -3.94
N LEU A 161 3.48 -14.77 -4.39
CA LEU A 161 4.02 -14.35 -5.69
C LEU A 161 3.17 -14.95 -6.82
N VAL A 162 2.77 -14.13 -7.76
CA VAL A 162 2.01 -14.52 -8.97
C VAL A 162 2.71 -14.00 -10.23
N GLU A 163 2.19 -14.35 -11.41
CA GLU A 163 2.70 -13.77 -12.65
C GLU A 163 2.46 -12.26 -12.67
N GLY A 164 3.55 -11.47 -12.70
CA GLY A 164 3.50 -10.01 -12.80
C GLY A 164 3.55 -9.24 -11.47
N GLY A 165 3.57 -9.92 -10.32
CA GLY A 165 3.63 -9.28 -9.01
C GLY A 165 3.19 -10.21 -7.88
N TYR A 166 2.42 -9.67 -6.95
CA TYR A 166 1.96 -10.36 -5.74
C TYR A 166 0.44 -10.28 -5.62
N GLN A 167 -0.19 -11.36 -5.15
CA GLN A 167 -1.53 -11.27 -4.58
C GLN A 167 -1.40 -11.22 -3.07
N VAL A 168 -2.02 -10.24 -2.44
CA VAL A 168 -2.01 -10.09 -0.98
C VAL A 168 -3.41 -10.07 -0.43
N VAL A 169 -3.52 -10.50 0.82
CA VAL A 169 -4.74 -10.46 1.61
C VAL A 169 -4.54 -9.41 2.70
N VAL A 170 -5.42 -8.41 2.70
CA VAL A 170 -5.38 -7.28 3.63
C VAL A 170 -6.77 -7.02 4.17
N THR A 171 -6.84 -6.38 5.33
CA THR A 171 -8.11 -5.92 5.89
C THR A 171 -8.36 -4.47 5.46
N GLY A 172 -9.62 -4.12 5.18
CA GLY A 172 -10.01 -2.78 4.76
C GLY A 172 -11.47 -2.48 5.04
N ASP A 173 -11.85 -1.24 4.77
CA ASP A 173 -13.21 -0.69 4.84
C ASP A 173 -13.97 -0.96 6.15
N ILE A 174 -14.16 0.08 6.95
CA ILE A 174 -15.03 0.01 8.12
C ILE A 174 -16.38 0.60 7.76
N ALA A 175 -17.35 -0.28 7.51
CA ALA A 175 -18.73 0.16 7.34
C ALA A 175 -19.38 0.36 8.71
N CYS A 176 -19.41 1.60 9.20
CA CYS A 176 -20.23 1.98 10.35
C CYS A 176 -21.70 2.04 9.90
N ARG A 177 -22.52 1.07 10.33
CA ARG A 177 -23.97 1.10 10.06
C ARG A 177 -24.72 1.47 11.35
N PRO A 178 -25.55 2.53 11.35
CA PRO A 178 -26.41 2.82 12.49
C PRO A 178 -27.42 1.67 12.64
N SER A 179 -27.46 1.04 13.82
CA SER A 179 -28.36 -0.09 14.09
C SER A 179 -29.78 0.35 14.51
N GLY A 180 -30.06 1.66 14.48
CA GLY A 180 -31.31 2.29 14.97
C GLY A 180 -31.07 3.29 16.12
N PRO A 181 -32.11 4.03 16.55
CA PRO A 181 -31.98 4.98 17.66
C PRO A 181 -31.58 4.27 18.96
N GLY A 182 -30.47 4.69 19.58
CA GLY A 182 -30.01 4.14 20.87
C GLY A 182 -29.33 2.77 20.80
N SER A 183 -28.83 2.37 19.62
CA SER A 183 -28.18 1.07 19.43
C SER A 183 -26.70 1.23 19.08
N GLN A 184 -25.89 0.27 19.54
CA GLN A 184 -24.45 0.19 19.29
C GLN A 184 -24.17 0.23 17.79
N GLN A 185 -23.11 0.93 17.39
CA GLN A 185 -22.69 0.93 15.99
C GLN A 185 -22.04 -0.41 15.66
N ARG A 186 -22.38 -0.95 14.49
CA ARG A 186 -21.73 -2.14 13.96
C ARG A 186 -20.65 -1.71 13.00
N GLU A 187 -19.44 -2.11 13.30
CA GLU A 187 -18.32 -2.08 12.37
C GLU A 187 -18.28 -3.42 11.65
N THR A 188 -18.26 -3.37 10.33
CA THR A 188 -17.98 -4.56 9.52
C THR A 188 -16.61 -4.36 8.91
N LEU A 189 -15.68 -5.25 9.23
CA LEU A 189 -14.39 -5.36 8.57
C LEU A 189 -14.52 -6.26 7.35
N TYR A 190 -13.83 -5.89 6.29
CA TYR A 190 -13.75 -6.69 5.10
C TYR A 190 -12.31 -7.14 4.86
N ARG A 191 -12.17 -8.39 4.43
CA ARG A 191 -10.91 -8.93 3.93
C ARG A 191 -10.91 -8.77 2.42
N HIS A 192 -9.89 -8.10 1.92
CA HIS A 192 -9.69 -7.81 0.51
C HIS A 192 -8.56 -8.70 0.01
N ARG A 193 -8.77 -9.30 -1.15
CA ARG A 193 -7.69 -9.87 -1.94
C ARG A 193 -7.37 -8.86 -3.02
N VAL A 194 -6.13 -8.41 -3.05
CA VAL A 194 -5.65 -7.39 -3.98
C VAL A 194 -4.47 -7.93 -4.77
N ASP A 195 -4.39 -7.55 -6.03
CA ASP A 195 -3.25 -7.76 -6.89
C ASP A 195 -2.34 -6.54 -6.80
N VAL A 196 -1.05 -6.76 -6.60
CA VAL A 196 -0.01 -5.74 -6.51
C VAL A 196 1.00 -6.04 -7.60
N SER A 197 1.00 -5.23 -8.65
CA SER A 197 1.97 -5.38 -9.74
C SER A 197 3.41 -5.15 -9.26
N ALA A 198 4.39 -5.61 -10.04
CA ALA A 198 5.80 -5.30 -9.82
C ALA A 198 6.10 -3.79 -9.81
N THR A 199 5.22 -2.94 -10.33
CA THR A 199 5.35 -1.47 -10.27
C THR A 199 4.50 -0.83 -9.18
N GLY A 200 3.98 -1.59 -8.21
CA GLY A 200 3.21 -1.07 -7.08
C GLY A 200 1.78 -0.60 -7.40
N GLU A 201 1.26 -0.87 -8.60
CA GLU A 201 -0.16 -0.68 -8.89
C GLU A 201 -0.98 -1.73 -8.11
N VAL A 202 -2.01 -1.28 -7.39
CA VAL A 202 -2.87 -2.12 -6.55
C VAL A 202 -4.27 -2.20 -7.16
N THR A 203 -4.75 -3.41 -7.41
CA THR A 203 -6.08 -3.68 -7.95
C THR A 203 -6.86 -4.63 -7.04
N GLU A 204 -8.06 -4.25 -6.63
CA GLU A 204 -8.93 -5.14 -5.86
C GLU A 204 -9.46 -6.29 -6.73
N LEU A 205 -9.23 -7.54 -6.31
CA LEU A 205 -9.73 -8.73 -6.98
C LEU A 205 -11.05 -9.21 -6.37
N SER A 206 -11.13 -9.22 -5.04
CA SER A 206 -12.31 -9.65 -4.32
C SER A 206 -12.37 -9.07 -2.93
N ARG A 207 -13.58 -9.00 -2.38
CA ARG A 207 -13.87 -8.52 -1.04
C ARG A 207 -14.81 -9.49 -0.34
N GLU A 208 -14.41 -9.95 0.83
CA GLU A 208 -15.19 -10.83 1.69
C GLU A 208 -15.46 -10.16 3.03
N ARG A 209 -16.63 -10.42 3.62
CA ARG A 209 -16.92 -9.97 4.98
C ARG A 209 -16.13 -10.84 5.95
N ASP A 210 -15.18 -10.24 6.66
CA ASP A 210 -14.35 -10.96 7.62
C ASP A 210 -15.06 -11.11 8.96
N SER A 211 -15.37 -9.99 9.60
CA SER A 211 -15.91 -9.97 10.95
C SER A 211 -16.88 -8.80 11.15
N THR A 212 -17.78 -8.97 12.12
CA THR A 212 -18.68 -7.90 12.59
C THR A 212 -18.36 -7.66 14.06
N SER A 213 -17.77 -6.51 14.37
CA SER A 213 -17.51 -6.04 15.72
C SER A 213 -18.64 -5.10 16.17
N TYR A 214 -18.93 -5.13 17.47
CA TYR A 214 -19.86 -4.21 18.11
C TYR A 214 -19.04 -3.19 18.88
N CYS A 215 -19.14 -1.92 18.51
CA CYS A 215 -18.49 -0.83 19.23
C CYS A 215 -19.52 -0.15 20.12
N GLU A 216 -19.25 -0.10 21.43
CA GLU A 216 -20.18 0.47 22.39
C GLU A 216 -20.27 2.00 22.28
N ASP A 217 -19.22 2.71 21.80
CA ASP A 217 -19.22 4.19 21.88
C ASP A 217 -18.50 5.04 20.80
N PHE A 218 -17.77 4.53 19.80
CA PHE A 218 -17.01 5.43 18.89
C PHE A 218 -16.95 4.96 17.43
N CYS A 219 -17.96 5.31 16.63
CA CYS A 219 -17.71 5.61 15.21
C CYS A 219 -17.70 7.13 15.08
N SER A 220 -16.58 7.78 15.42
CA SER A 220 -16.31 9.12 14.89
C SER A 220 -15.83 8.95 13.46
N CYS A 221 -16.76 8.74 12.53
CA CYS A 221 -16.43 8.82 11.11
C CYS A 221 -15.84 10.22 10.86
N ARG A 222 -14.55 10.29 10.54
CA ARG A 222 -13.97 11.47 9.90
C ARG A 222 -14.73 11.62 8.59
N GLU A 223 -15.56 12.66 8.46
CA GLU A 223 -16.14 13.02 7.17
C GLU A 223 -14.97 13.22 6.20
N VAL A 224 -14.80 12.30 5.26
CA VAL A 224 -13.90 12.51 4.13
C VAL A 224 -14.61 13.53 3.25
N GLY A 225 -14.33 14.81 3.51
CA GLY A 225 -14.91 15.92 2.76
C GLY A 225 -14.57 15.79 1.28
N GLY A 226 -15.62 15.76 0.45
CA GLY A 226 -15.52 15.98 -1.00
C GLY A 226 -15.50 17.45 -1.36
#